data_AF-E2AVA1-F1
#
_entry.id   AF-E2AVA1-F1
#
_cell.length_a   1.000
_cell.length_b   1.000
_cell.length_c   1.000
_cell.angle_alpha   90.00
_cell.angle_beta   90.00
_cell.angle_gamma   90.00
#
_symmetry.space_group_name_H-M   'P 1'
#
loop_
_entity.id
_entity.type
_entity.pdbx_description
1 polymer ?
#
loop_
_entity_poly.entity_id
_entity_poly.type
_entity_poly.pdbx_seq_one_letter_code
_entity_poly.pdbx_strand_id
1 'polypeptide(L)' 'YRHVVLPKEMVKLVPRTHLLSEQEWRAIGVQQSQGWVHYMIHEPEPHILLFKR' A
#
# COMPACT_ATOMS: atom_id res chain seq x y z
N TYR A 1 -3.25 10.10 -8.52
CA TYR A 1 -3.32 9.83 -7.06
C TYR A 1 -4.50 8.92 -6.75
N ARG A 2 -4.32 7.97 -5.83
CA ARG A 2 -5.33 7.00 -5.39
C ARG A 2 -4.96 6.51 -3.99
N HIS A 3 -5.94 6.14 -3.19
CA HIS A 3 -5.71 5.37 -1.97
C HIS A 3 -6.38 4.00 -2.06
N VAL A 4 -5.80 3.00 -1.41
CA VAL A 4 -6.38 1.67 -1.26
C VAL A 4 -6.57 1.41 0.23
N VAL A 5 -7.77 0.99 0.61
CA VAL A 5 -8.12 0.63 1.98
C VAL A 5 -7.98 -0.89 2.11
N LEU A 6 -7.05 -1.32 2.97
CA LEU A 6 -6.86 -2.72 3.32
C LEU A 6 -7.80 -3.14 4.45
N PRO A 7 -8.25 -4.40 4.49
CA PRO A 7 -8.84 -5.00 5.67
C PRO A 7 -7.88 -4.88 6.88
N LYS A 8 -8.43 -4.59 8.06
CA LYS A 8 -7.63 -4.35 9.28
C LYS A 8 -6.71 -5.52 9.65
N GLU A 9 -7.09 -6.75 9.30
CA GLU A 9 -6.31 -7.96 9.54
C GLU A 9 -5.03 -8.03 8.69
N MET A 10 -5.06 -7.45 7.49
CA MET A 10 -3.95 -7.44 6.53
C MET A 10 -2.91 -6.36 6.82
N VAL A 11 -3.24 -5.38 7.68
CA VAL A 11 -2.31 -4.29 8.08
C VAL A 11 -1.02 -4.84 8.68
N LYS A 12 -1.10 -6.01 9.33
CA LYS A 12 0.07 -6.69 9.92
C LYS A 12 1.09 -7.13 8.88
N LEU A 13 0.69 -7.28 7.61
CA LEU A 13 1.54 -7.66 6.48
C LEU A 13 2.23 -6.44 5.84
N VAL A 14 1.79 -5.22 6.17
CA VAL A 14 2.37 -4.00 5.61
C VAL A 14 3.60 -3.59 6.46
N PRO A 15 4.82 -3.65 5.90
CA PRO A 15 5.99 -3.09 6.57
C PRO A 15 5.83 -1.59 6.85
N ARG A 16 6.22 -1.17 8.06
CA ARG A 16 6.24 0.24 8.47
C ARG A 16 7.58 0.93 8.29
N THR A 17 8.61 0.16 7.91
CA THR A 17 10.00 0.65 7.81
C THR A 17 10.33 1.29 6.47
N HIS A 18 9.54 1.00 5.43
CA HIS A 18 9.78 1.47 4.06
C HIS A 18 8.50 1.47 3.23
N LEU A 19 8.54 2.17 2.09
CA LEU A 19 7.49 2.17 1.08
C LEU A 19 7.47 0.86 0.31
N LEU A 20 6.29 0.50 -0.22
CA LEU A 20 6.09 -0.77 -0.92
C LEU A 20 6.46 -0.62 -2.39
N SER A 21 7.32 -1.51 -2.88
CA SER A 21 7.52 -1.70 -4.31
C SER A 21 6.27 -2.29 -4.97
N GLU A 22 6.20 -2.20 -6.31
CA GLU A 22 5.10 -2.81 -7.07
C GLU A 22 4.92 -4.30 -6.78
N GLN A 23 6.01 -5.03 -6.58
CA GLN A 23 5.93 -6.45 -6.27
C GLN A 23 5.37 -6.71 -4.87
N GLU A 24 5.75 -5.92 -3.88
CA GLU A 24 5.32 -6.13 -2.49
C GLU A 24 3.84 -5.82 -2.28
N TRP A 25 3.33 -4.70 -2.79
CA TRP A 25 1.89 -4.44 -2.64
C TRP A 25 1.03 -5.40 -3.46
N ARG A 26 1.54 -5.92 -4.60
CA ARG A 26 0.87 -7.01 -5.34
C ARG A 26 0.86 -8.30 -4.54
N ALA A 27 1.96 -8.64 -3.84
CA ALA A 27 2.05 -9.82 -2.98
C ALA A 27 1.08 -9.75 -1.78
N ILE A 28 0.78 -8.55 -1.28
CA ILE A 28 -0.25 -8.32 -0.25
C ILE A 28 -1.67 -8.50 -0.82
N GLY A 29 -1.82 -8.60 -2.15
CA GLY A 29 -3.11 -8.80 -2.82
C GLY A 29 -3.75 -7.52 -3.35
N VAL A 30 -3.03 -6.39 -3.33
CA VAL A 30 -3.53 -5.16 -3.96
C VAL A 30 -3.47 -5.31 -5.48
N GLN A 31 -4.61 -5.08 -6.14
CA GLN A 31 -4.75 -5.19 -7.58
C GLN A 31 -4.98 -3.80 -8.20
N GLN A 32 -4.10 -3.40 -9.10
CA GLN A 32 -4.23 -2.20 -9.94
C GLN A 32 -3.40 -2.36 -11.22
N SER A 33 -3.57 -1.43 -12.16
CA SER A 33 -2.75 -1.34 -13.37
C SER A 33 -1.26 -1.14 -13.03
N GLN A 34 -0.38 -1.37 -14.00
CA GLN A 34 1.06 -1.15 -13.80
C GLN A 34 1.39 0.35 -13.63
N GLY A 35 2.48 0.64 -12.93
CA GLY A 35 3.07 1.98 -12.84
C GLY A 35 2.57 2.83 -11.67
N TRP A 36 1.78 2.25 -10.77
CA TRP A 36 1.43 2.91 -9.51
C TRP A 36 2.54 2.74 -8.47
N VAL A 37 2.90 3.84 -7.82
CA VAL A 37 3.95 3.90 -6.81
C VAL A 37 3.35 4.22 -5.45
N HIS A 38 3.60 3.37 -4.45
CA HIS A 38 3.31 3.68 -3.04
C HIS A 38 4.29 4.76 -2.60
N TYR A 39 3.82 5.98 -2.39
CA TYR A 39 4.70 7.15 -2.26
C TYR A 39 4.78 7.72 -0.84
N MET A 40 3.86 7.33 0.05
CA MET A 40 3.81 7.81 1.41
C MET A 40 3.11 6.79 2.31
N ILE A 41 3.65 6.57 3.51
CA ILE A 41 3.00 5.81 4.58
C ILE A 41 2.13 6.77 5.38
N HIS A 42 0.86 6.44 5.55
CA HIS A 42 -0.06 7.20 6.38
C HIS A 42 -0.10 6.62 7.80
N GLU A 43 0.71 7.16 8.71
CA GLU A 43 0.87 6.64 10.08
C GLU A 43 -0.43 6.61 10.91
N PRO A 44 -1.33 7.63 10.85
CA PRO A 44 -2.59 7.61 11.58
C PRO A 44 -3.52 6.44 11.16
N GLU A 45 -3.49 6.07 9.88
CA GLU A 45 -4.36 5.02 9.33
C GLU A 45 -3.53 4.05 8.47
N PRO A 46 -2.78 3.11 9.08
CA PRO A 46 -1.82 2.24 8.37
C PRO A 46 -2.47 1.21 7.43
N HIS A 47 -3.81 1.13 7.45
CA HIS A 47 -4.60 0.34 6.52
C HIS A 47 -4.87 1.08 5.21
N ILE A 48 -4.48 2.35 5.10
CA ILE A 48 -4.61 3.16 3.89
C ILE A 48 -3.24 3.23 3.20
N LEU A 49 -3.17 2.66 1.99
CA LEU A 49 -2.00 2.76 1.13
C LEU A 49 -2.17 3.90 0.11
N LEU A 50 -1.19 4.80 0.03
CA LEU A 50 -1.25 5.99 -0.82
C LEU A 50 -0.43 5.82 -2.10
N PHE A 51 -1.11 5.86 -3.24
CA PHE A 51 -0.50 5.64 -4.56
C PHE A 51 -0.50 6.90 -5.44
N LYS A 52 0.55 7.05 -6.24
CA LYS A 52 0.65 8.04 -7.33
C LYS A 52 1.08 7.35 -8.63
N ARG A 53 0.65 7.91 -9.75
CA ARG A 53 1.06 7.60 -11.12
C ARG A 53 1.01 8.90 -11.89
#